data_AF-A0A660ZQE1-F1
#
_entry.id   AF-A0A660ZQE1-F1
#
_cell.length_a   1.000
_cell.length_b   1.000
_cell.length_c   1.000
_cell.angle_alpha   90.00
_cell.angle_beta   90.00
_cell.angle_gamma   90.00
#
_symmetry.space_group_name_H-M   'P 1'
#
loop_
_entity.id
_entity.type
_entity.pdbx_description
1 polymer ?
#
loop_
_entity_poly.entity_id
_entity_poly.type
_entity_poly.pdbx_seq_one_letter_code
_entity_poly.pdbx_strand_id
1 'polypeptide(L)'
;RTLLEDRIWRAYGILRSARLLSSKEAMSLISAVRMGVGLGIITDISLPVLNELLIMIRPMHLQKLHGRLMNPEERDRVRADFIRARLDRNEKEA
;
A
#
# COMPACT_ATOMS: atom_id res chain seq x y z
N ARG A 1 -14.04 -10.01 -17.58
CA ARG A 1 -13.09 -8.91 -17.27
C ARG A 1 -13.44 -8.20 -15.96
N THR A 2 -14.71 -7.84 -15.77
CA THR A 2 -15.21 -7.04 -14.64
C THR A 2 -14.84 -7.55 -13.23
N LEU A 3 -14.86 -8.86 -12.95
CA LEU A 3 -14.55 -9.37 -11.60
C LEU A 3 -13.09 -9.16 -11.18
N LEU A 4 -12.15 -9.25 -12.14
CA LEU A 4 -10.73 -9.03 -11.87
C LEU A 4 -10.47 -7.54 -11.62
N GLU A 5 -11.03 -6.69 -12.49
CA GLU A 5 -10.95 -5.23 -12.37
C GLU A 5 -11.58 -4.75 -11.06
N ASP A 6 -12.77 -5.24 -10.68
CA ASP A 6 -13.41 -4.90 -9.40
C ASP A 6 -12.53 -5.29 -8.20
N ARG A 7 -11.92 -6.48 -8.22
CA ARG A 7 -10.97 -6.89 -7.16
C ARG A 7 -9.77 -5.98 -7.06
N ILE A 8 -9.21 -5.55 -8.20
CA ILE A 8 -8.08 -4.63 -8.26
C ILE A 8 -8.48 -3.25 -7.70
N TRP A 9 -9.62 -2.71 -8.15
CA TRP A 9 -10.12 -1.41 -7.68
C TRP A 9 -10.48 -1.42 -6.19
N ARG A 10 -11.06 -2.51 -5.69
CA ARG A 10 -11.29 -2.69 -4.24
C ARG A 10 -9.97 -2.70 -3.47
N ALA A 11 -8.98 -3.45 -3.94
CA ALA A 11 -7.66 -3.46 -3.30
C ALA A 11 -7.05 -2.05 -3.26
N TYR A 12 -7.18 -1.32 -4.37
CA TYR A 12 -6.68 0.05 -4.47
C TYR A 12 -7.42 1.01 -3.53
N GLY A 13 -8.75 0.96 -3.49
CA GLY A 13 -9.57 1.75 -2.58
C GLY A 13 -9.26 1.49 -1.10
N ILE A 14 -9.06 0.22 -0.73
CA ILE A 14 -8.66 -0.15 0.63
C ILE A 14 -7.30 0.47 0.98
N LEU A 15 -6.28 0.33 0.12
CA LEU A 15 -4.96 0.91 0.40
C LEU A 15 -4.99 2.44 0.56
N ARG A 16 -5.87 3.15 -0.17
CA ARG A 16 -6.01 4.61 -0.07
C ARG A 16 -6.83 5.09 1.13
N SER A 17 -7.58 4.22 1.81
CA SER A 17 -8.53 4.67 2.85
C SER A 17 -8.39 3.96 4.20
N ALA A 18 -7.83 2.75 4.23
CA ALA A 18 -7.72 1.93 5.44
C ALA A 18 -6.94 2.66 6.54
N ARG A 19 -7.37 2.48 7.79
CA ARG A 19 -6.75 3.07 8.99
C ARG A 19 -5.96 2.08 9.85
N LEU A 20 -6.17 0.79 9.59
CA LEU A 20 -5.46 -0.32 10.19
C LEU A 20 -5.24 -1.35 9.08
N LEU A 21 -3.99 -1.79 8.90
CA LEU A 21 -3.66 -2.82 7.93
C LEU A 21 -2.60 -3.75 8.52
N SER A 22 -2.90 -5.04 8.58
CA SER A 22 -1.89 -6.03 8.94
C SER A 22 -0.83 -6.16 7.84
N SER A 23 0.33 -6.72 8.16
CA SER A 23 1.41 -6.92 7.17
C SER A 23 0.95 -7.83 6.01
N LYS A 24 0.25 -8.92 6.33
CA LYS A 24 -0.22 -9.91 5.35
C LYS A 24 -1.27 -9.30 4.41
N GLU A 25 -2.21 -8.56 4.98
CA GLU A 25 -3.26 -7.89 4.22
C GLU A 25 -2.66 -6.83 3.29
N ALA A 26 -1.81 -5.94 3.81
CA ALA A 26 -1.13 -4.92 3.01
C ALA A 26 -0.35 -5.53 1.85
N MET A 27 0.43 -6.60 2.08
CA MET A 27 1.17 -7.28 1.01
C MET A 27 0.24 -7.85 -0.07
N SER A 28 -0.87 -8.47 0.32
CA SER A 28 -1.86 -9.03 -0.61
C SER A 28 -2.49 -7.94 -1.47
N LEU A 29 -2.93 -6.86 -0.84
CA LEU A 29 -3.55 -5.72 -1.51
C LEU A 29 -2.57 -5.02 -2.48
N ILE A 30 -1.33 -4.76 -2.04
CA ILE A 30 -0.28 -4.16 -2.90
C ILE A 30 0.01 -5.06 -4.09
N SER A 31 0.02 -6.39 -3.91
CA SER A 31 0.24 -7.34 -5.01
C SER A 31 -0.90 -7.30 -6.04
N ALA A 32 -2.16 -7.18 -5.58
CA ALA A 32 -3.31 -7.03 -6.46
C ALA A 32 -3.24 -5.71 -7.26
N VAL A 33 -2.90 -4.60 -6.60
CA VAL A 33 -2.72 -3.30 -7.26
C VAL A 33 -1.56 -3.33 -8.26
N ARG A 34 -0.44 -3.97 -7.91
CA ARG A 34 0.70 -4.16 -8.81
C ARG A 34 0.32 -4.92 -10.08
N MET A 35 -0.49 -5.95 -9.96
CA MET A 35 -1.05 -6.66 -11.12
C MET A 35 -1.95 -5.73 -11.94
N GLY A 36 -2.79 -4.91 -11.28
CA GLY A 36 -3.60 -3.89 -11.94
C GLY A 36 -2.79 -2.89 -12.76
N VAL A 37 -1.66 -2.40 -12.21
CA VAL A 37 -0.73 -1.54 -12.95
C VAL A 37 -0.10 -2.27 -14.13
N GLY A 38 0.36 -3.51 -13.92
CA GLY A 38 0.93 -4.32 -15.01
C GLY A 38 -0.04 -4.64 -16.14
N LEU A 39 -1.35 -4.65 -15.87
CA LEU A 39 -2.42 -4.85 -16.85
C LEU A 39 -2.95 -3.54 -17.45
N GLY A 40 -2.45 -2.38 -17.02
CA GLY A 40 -2.93 -1.06 -17.46
C GLY A 40 -4.31 -0.67 -16.93
N ILE A 41 -4.80 -1.33 -15.87
CA ILE A 41 -6.08 -1.02 -15.22
C ILE A 41 -5.94 0.20 -14.29
N ILE A 42 -4.82 0.28 -13.57
CA ILE A 42 -4.45 1.40 -12.71
C ILE A 42 -3.26 2.10 -13.37
N THR A 43 -3.39 3.39 -13.66
CA THR A 43 -2.40 4.16 -14.43
C THR A 43 -1.83 5.36 -13.67
N ASP A 44 -2.40 5.68 -12.51
CA ASP A 44 -2.02 6.81 -11.64
C ASP A 44 -0.90 6.45 -10.64
N ILE A 45 -0.42 5.21 -10.64
CA ILE A 45 0.67 4.74 -9.77
C ILE A 45 1.70 3.96 -10.57
N SER A 46 2.98 4.21 -10.29
CA SER A 46 4.08 3.48 -10.91
C SER A 46 4.51 2.24 -10.12
N LEU A 47 5.01 1.21 -10.83
CA LEU A 47 5.54 -0.02 -10.21
C LEU A 47 6.66 0.24 -9.17
N PRO A 48 7.59 1.20 -9.36
CA PRO A 48 8.59 1.54 -8.35
C PRO A 48 7.98 1.92 -6.99
N VAL A 49 6.88 2.68 -6.98
CA VAL A 49 6.19 3.06 -5.73
C VAL A 49 5.66 1.84 -4.99
N LEU A 50 5.04 0.91 -5.72
CA LEU A 50 4.53 -0.33 -5.12
C LEU A 50 5.65 -1.23 -4.60
N ASN A 51 6.78 -1.29 -5.29
CA ASN A 51 7.96 -2.05 -4.85
C ASN A 51 8.56 -1.45 -3.56
N GLU A 52 8.65 -0.12 -3.47
CA GLU A 52 9.08 0.57 -2.26
C GLU A 52 8.14 0.25 -1.09
N LEU A 53 6.82 0.32 -1.31
CA LEU A 53 5.83 -0.02 -0.29
C LEU A 53 6.07 -1.43 0.27
N LEU A 54 6.29 -2.45 -0.57
CA LEU A 54 6.55 -3.83 -0.12
C LEU A 54 7.78 -3.99 0.80
N ILE A 55 8.75 -3.08 0.69
CA ILE A 55 9.93 -3.06 1.56
C ILE A 55 9.61 -2.29 2.84
N MET A 56 9.06 -1.08 2.70
CA MET A 56 8.90 -0.13 3.79
C MET A 56 7.82 -0.51 4.80
N ILE A 57 6.77 -1.23 4.38
CA ILE A 57 5.68 -1.64 5.28
C ILE A 57 6.07 -2.76 6.27
N ARG A 58 7.26 -3.33 6.10
CA ARG A 58 7.74 -4.43 6.95
C ARG A 58 7.99 -3.93 8.37
N PRO A 59 7.74 -4.75 9.41
CA PRO A 59 7.81 -4.32 10.81
C PRO A 59 9.11 -3.62 11.20
N MET A 60 10.27 -4.14 10.79
CA MET A 60 11.58 -3.54 11.11
C MET A 60 11.80 -2.21 10.42
N HIS A 61 11.33 -2.05 9.18
CA HIS A 61 11.48 -0.78 8.45
C HIS A 61 10.61 0.31 9.07
N LEU A 62 9.36 0.00 9.43
CA LEU A 62 8.46 0.95 10.10
C LEU A 62 9.01 1.41 11.45
N GLN A 63 9.50 0.49 12.26
CA GLN A 63 10.10 0.81 13.57
C GLN A 63 11.38 1.63 13.40
N LYS A 64 12.24 1.28 12.44
CA LYS A 64 13.46 2.05 12.14
C LYS A 64 13.14 3.46 11.68
N LEU A 65 12.12 3.63 10.84
CA LEU A 65 11.68 4.94 10.33
C LEU A 65 11.21 5.87 11.46
N HIS A 66 10.57 5.33 12.49
CA HIS A 66 10.04 6.12 13.62
C HIS A 66 10.97 6.13 14.84
N GLY A 67 12.13 5.49 14.75
CA GLY A 67 13.13 5.45 15.84
C GLY A 67 12.63 4.81 17.14
N ARG A 68 11.57 3.98 17.10
CA ARG A 68 10.99 3.37 18.30
C ARG A 68 10.43 1.98 18.04
N LEU A 69 10.39 1.18 19.11
CA LEU A 69 9.62 -0.05 19.11
C LEU A 69 8.12 0.26 19.05
N MET A 70 7.38 -0.63 18.40
CA MET A 70 5.93 -0.52 18.24
C MET A 70 5.29 -1.86 18.54
N ASN A 71 4.16 -1.85 19.23
CA ASN A 71 3.34 -3.04 19.37
C ASN A 71 2.64 -3.40 18.03
N PRO A 72 2.02 -4.60 17.90
CA PRO A 72 1.37 -5.00 16.65
C PRO A 72 0.32 -4.02 16.13
N GLU A 73 -0.54 -3.49 17.00
CA GLU A 73 -1.62 -2.57 16.62
C GLU A 73 -1.08 -1.22 16.13
N GLU A 74 -0.09 -0.67 16.82
CA GLU A 74 0.59 0.56 16.41
C GLU A 74 1.22 0.40 15.03
N ARG A 75 1.88 -0.75 14.77
CA ARG A 75 2.46 -1.03 13.45
C ARG A 75 1.40 -1.09 12.37
N ASP A 76 0.22 -1.64 12.66
CA ASP A 76 -0.87 -1.74 11.70
C ASP A 76 -1.47 -0.37 11.36
N ARG A 77 -1.56 0.53 12.34
CA ARG A 77 -1.97 1.93 12.13
C ARG A 77 -0.92 2.71 11.33
N VAL A 78 0.33 2.68 11.77
CA VAL A 78 1.46 3.36 11.10
C VAL A 78 1.66 2.85 9.67
N ARG A 79 1.48 1.53 9.43
CA ARG A 79 1.53 0.95 8.09
C ARG A 79 0.47 1.54 7.19
N ALA A 80 -0.77 1.59 7.66
CA ALA A 80 -1.87 2.14 6.90
C ALA A 80 -1.62 3.62 6.57
N ASP A 81 -1.13 4.40 7.55
CA ASP A 81 -0.78 5.81 7.36
C ASP A 81 0.33 6.01 6.33
N PHE A 82 1.41 5.20 6.42
CA PHE A 82 2.52 5.24 5.48
C PHE A 82 2.08 4.92 4.05
N ILE A 83 1.26 3.88 3.88
CA ILE A 83 0.73 3.49 2.56
C ILE A 83 -0.08 4.64 1.95
N ARG A 84 -1.06 5.18 2.69
CA ARG A 84 -1.90 6.28 2.18
C ARG A 84 -1.07 7.48 1.77
N ALA A 85 -0.18 7.94 2.66
CA ALA A 85 0.69 9.09 2.37
C ALA A 85 1.57 8.88 1.13
N ARG A 86 2.04 7.65 0.88
CA ARG A 86 2.88 7.33 -0.27
C ARG A 86 2.09 7.24 -1.58
N LEU A 87 0.82 6.83 -1.52
CA LEU A 87 -0.08 6.78 -2.67
C LEU A 87 -0.61 8.18 -3.04
N ASP A 88 -0.89 9.03 -2.05
CA ASP A 88 -1.38 10.40 -2.29
C ASP A 88 -0.32 11.33 -2.93
N ARG A 89 0.98 11.09 -2.66
CA ARG A 89 2.07 11.95 -3.20
C ARG A 89 2.22 11.92 -4.71
N ASN A 90 1.70 10.89 -5.40
CA ASN A 90 1.83 10.79 -6.87
C ASN A 90 0.85 11.69 -7.64
N GLU A 91 -0.15 12.30 -6.98
CA GLU A 91 -1.04 13.27 -7.65
C GLU A 91 -0.36 14.61 -7.96
N LYS A 92 0.83 14.89 -7.38
CA LYS A 92 1.47 16.20 -7.44
C LYS A 92 2.72 16.30 -8.32
N GLU A 93 3.14 15.21 -8.95
CA GLU A 93 4.33 15.18 -9.83
C GLU A 93 3.99 14.77 -11.28
N ALA A 94 2.72 14.92 -11.68
CA ALA A 94 2.25 14.76 -13.06
C ALA A 94 1.92 16.12 -13.70
#